data_AF-A0AB40AKN3-F1
#
_entry.id   AF-A0AB40AKN3-F1
#
_cell.length_a   1.000
_cell.length_b   1.000
_cell.length_c   1.000
_cell.angle_alpha   90.00
_cell.angle_beta   90.00
_cell.angle_gamma   90.00
#
_symmetry.space_group_name_H-M   'P 1'
#
loop_
_entity.id
_entity.type
_entity.pdbx_description
1 polymer ?
#
loop_
_entity_poly.entity_id
_entity_poly.type
_entity_poly.pdbx_seq_one_letter_code
_entity_poly.pdbx_strand_id
1 'polypeptide(L)'
;MVSAKQLEGGYSFVKANSGNEPLKCHIVPTKGTKVVLYQLTASLARGLAACDGLSINEEAKQSLLGALLLAQVICGGKKFFAQLNEKWNSNSSTPIENQVIQPLGPSTRKNVKIHTEDILLCIARGENESSVLMSSAMVPQDGTLVIINPNPIEYGHVYLVPYDFCHQVKMLDKRSLEYITQIAVEVADCSFRVFYEHVPLANPVAACFQANFFENALPVELLELAPVYGNVLDKGVHICEVTGYPLKTLTFTSNENLKLLITVVMEICSVLEERNAVFSLLITDCGRKIFLFPQAQSSSTVHLSAWECAGYFVFKKALEFDNTSEDEISKILASVSLDDGAFLALKQLCGSISNKLVS
;
A
#
# COMPACT_ATOMS: atom_id res chain seq x y z
N MET A 1 5.34 -7.07 39.42
CA MET A 1 5.35 -8.48 39.89
C MET A 1 4.61 -9.30 38.83
N VAL A 2 5.30 -10.24 38.19
CA VAL A 2 4.89 -10.94 36.95
C VAL A 2 4.17 -12.26 37.28
N SER A 3 3.27 -12.70 36.39
CA SER A 3 3.13 -14.13 36.06
C SER A 3 2.44 -14.31 34.70
N ALA A 4 3.13 -14.97 33.75
CA ALA A 4 2.50 -15.77 32.71
C ALA A 4 3.40 -16.98 32.39
N LYS A 5 2.80 -18.17 32.36
CA LYS A 5 3.47 -19.46 32.07
C LYS A 5 3.61 -19.66 30.56
N GLN A 6 4.78 -20.13 30.15
CA GLN A 6 5.05 -20.73 28.86
C GLN A 6 4.35 -22.10 28.77
N LEU A 7 3.67 -22.38 27.66
CA LEU A 7 3.24 -23.73 27.29
C LEU A 7 4.27 -24.30 26.31
N GLU A 8 4.93 -25.38 26.74
CA GLU A 8 5.89 -26.13 25.95
C GLU A 8 5.21 -26.86 24.78
N GLY A 9 5.78 -26.67 23.58
CA GLY A 9 5.59 -27.50 22.40
C GLY A 9 6.83 -27.31 21.53
N GLY A 10 7.76 -28.26 21.60
CA GLY A 10 9.13 -28.11 21.11
C GLY A 10 9.25 -27.94 19.60
N TYR A 11 10.13 -27.01 19.20
CA TYR A 11 10.64 -26.93 17.84
C TYR A 11 12.16 -27.15 17.85
N SER A 12 12.59 -28.23 17.19
CA SER A 12 13.99 -28.50 16.91
C SER A 12 14.46 -27.73 15.68
N PHE A 13 15.51 -26.93 15.87
CA PHE A 13 16.34 -26.35 14.82
C PHE A 13 16.87 -27.44 13.87
N VAL A 14 16.81 -27.19 12.56
CA VAL A 14 17.75 -27.79 11.60
C VAL A 14 18.48 -26.68 10.84
N LYS A 15 19.75 -26.99 10.63
CA LYS A 15 20.91 -26.16 10.34
C LYS A 15 20.95 -25.70 8.88
N ALA A 16 21.68 -24.61 8.69
CA ALA A 16 22.04 -23.93 7.44
C ALA A 16 22.35 -24.81 6.23
N ASN A 17 22.07 -24.26 5.04
CA ASN A 17 23.03 -24.30 3.94
C ASN A 17 23.14 -22.93 3.25
N SER A 18 24.39 -22.61 2.97
CA SER A 18 24.95 -21.35 2.50
C SER A 18 24.70 -21.04 1.02
N GLY A 19 24.58 -19.75 0.70
CA GLY A 19 24.96 -19.22 -0.61
C GLY A 19 23.91 -18.34 -1.29
N ASN A 20 23.89 -17.05 -0.95
CA ASN A 20 23.86 -15.91 -1.90
C ASN A 20 23.74 -14.61 -1.10
N GLU A 21 24.54 -13.62 -1.46
CA GLU A 21 24.56 -12.29 -0.82
C GLU A 21 23.19 -11.60 -0.95
N PRO A 22 22.57 -11.15 0.15
CA PRO A 22 21.49 -10.17 0.05
C PRO A 22 22.10 -8.76 -0.05
N LEU A 23 21.50 -7.93 -0.90
CA LEU A 23 21.71 -6.49 -0.98
C LEU A 23 21.73 -5.90 0.44
N LYS A 24 22.89 -5.37 0.85
CA LYS A 24 23.05 -4.65 2.11
C LYS A 24 22.24 -3.35 2.05
N CYS A 25 21.03 -3.36 2.56
CA CYS A 25 20.40 -2.15 3.03
C CYS A 25 21.22 -1.64 4.24
N HIS A 26 21.80 -0.45 4.10
CA HIS A 26 22.40 0.24 5.23
C HIS A 26 21.31 0.50 6.28
N ILE A 27 21.37 -0.22 7.39
CA ILE A 27 20.57 0.04 8.58
C ILE A 27 21.05 1.38 9.14
N VAL A 28 20.36 2.45 8.77
CA VAL A 28 20.46 3.73 9.49
C VAL A 28 19.72 3.53 10.82
N PRO A 29 20.31 3.87 11.98
CA PRO A 29 19.58 3.82 13.23
C PRO A 29 18.51 4.90 13.20
N THR A 30 17.26 4.52 12.94
CA THR A 30 16.12 5.44 13.00
C THR A 30 15.76 5.68 14.46
N LYS A 31 15.95 6.92 14.94
CA LYS A 31 15.20 7.42 16.10
C LYS A 31 13.75 7.64 15.64
N GLY A 32 12.98 6.56 15.56
CA GLY A 32 11.60 6.52 15.02
C GLY A 32 10.51 6.52 16.10
N THR A 33 9.28 6.87 15.69
CA THR A 33 8.11 7.04 16.56
C THR A 33 7.45 5.68 16.86
N LYS A 34 7.12 5.44 18.12
CA LYS A 34 6.77 4.14 18.72
C LYS A 34 5.31 3.71 18.46
N VAL A 35 5.10 2.42 18.20
CA VAL A 35 3.79 1.86 17.79
C VAL A 35 3.37 0.69 18.67
N VAL A 36 2.09 0.61 19.03
CA VAL A 36 1.46 -0.48 19.79
C VAL A 36 0.47 -1.19 18.87
N LEU A 37 0.54 -2.52 18.88
CA LEU A 37 -0.37 -3.39 18.14
C LEU A 37 -1.43 -3.91 19.09
N TYR A 38 -2.71 -3.84 18.70
CA TYR A 38 -3.84 -4.32 19.47
C TYR A 38 -4.49 -5.51 18.77
N GLN A 39 -4.55 -6.64 19.46
CA GLN A 39 -5.33 -7.79 19.02
C GLN A 39 -6.78 -7.67 19.52
N LEU A 40 -7.74 -7.84 18.62
CA LEU A 40 -9.16 -7.87 18.94
C LEU A 40 -9.65 -9.32 18.94
N THR A 41 -10.20 -9.78 20.06
CA THR A 41 -10.81 -11.11 20.16
C THR A 41 -12.27 -11.04 19.76
N ALA A 42 -12.59 -11.24 18.48
CA ALA A 42 -13.91 -11.69 18.04
C ALA A 42 -13.87 -13.22 17.81
N SER A 43 -14.97 -13.92 18.10
CA SER A 43 -14.99 -15.37 18.36
C SER A 43 -14.37 -16.25 17.26
N LEU A 44 -13.07 -16.56 17.38
CA LEU A 44 -12.38 -17.61 16.62
C LEU A 44 -12.72 -19.02 17.15
N ALA A 45 -13.80 -19.18 17.92
CA ALA A 45 -14.18 -20.42 18.58
C ALA A 45 -15.25 -21.24 17.83
N ARG A 46 -15.73 -20.78 16.66
CA ARG A 46 -16.78 -21.51 15.90
C ARG A 46 -16.35 -22.10 14.56
N GLY A 47 -15.10 -21.90 14.12
CA GLY A 47 -14.56 -22.52 12.89
C GLY A 47 -13.56 -23.65 13.12
N LEU A 48 -12.95 -23.74 14.31
CA LEU A 48 -11.85 -24.69 14.60
C LEU A 48 -12.31 -26.07 15.12
N ALA A 49 -13.62 -26.33 15.20
CA ALA A 49 -14.16 -27.63 15.57
C ALA A 49 -14.59 -28.50 14.36
N ALA A 50 -14.32 -28.04 13.12
CA ALA A 50 -14.75 -28.75 11.90
C ALA A 50 -13.60 -29.17 10.96
N CYS A 51 -12.34 -28.92 11.32
CA CYS A 51 -11.19 -29.34 10.52
C CYS A 51 -10.13 -30.00 11.39
N ASP A 52 -10.52 -31.05 12.12
CA ASP A 52 -9.56 -32.06 12.55
C ASP A 52 -9.11 -32.85 11.32
N GLY A 53 -7.89 -32.60 10.87
CA GLY A 53 -7.16 -33.55 10.03
C GLY A 53 -6.85 -33.14 8.59
N LEU A 54 -6.13 -32.03 8.38
CA LEU A 54 -5.25 -31.89 7.21
C LEU A 54 -4.00 -31.08 7.60
N SER A 55 -2.90 -31.78 7.93
CA SER A 55 -1.59 -31.14 8.07
C SER A 55 -1.06 -30.83 6.67
N ILE A 56 -1.36 -29.64 6.16
CA ILE A 56 -0.78 -29.13 4.92
C ILE A 56 0.56 -28.47 5.30
N ASN A 57 1.66 -29.01 4.78
CA ASN A 57 3.02 -28.47 4.96
C ASN A 57 3.07 -27.00 4.45
N GLU A 58 3.88 -26.13 5.05
CA GLU A 58 4.01 -24.73 4.62
C GLU A 58 4.52 -24.61 3.17
N GLU A 59 5.36 -25.55 2.71
CA GLU A 59 5.72 -25.69 1.28
C GLU A 59 4.50 -25.99 0.39
N ALA A 60 3.52 -26.74 0.88
CA ALA A 60 2.30 -27.03 0.15
C ALA A 60 1.33 -25.83 0.12
N LYS A 61 1.36 -24.94 1.13
CA LYS A 61 0.62 -23.66 1.09
C LYS A 61 1.24 -22.66 0.11
N GLN A 62 2.56 -22.49 0.13
CA GLN A 62 3.27 -21.68 -0.87
C GLN A 62 3.15 -22.27 -2.27
N SER A 63 3.17 -23.60 -2.40
CA SER A 63 2.89 -24.28 -3.66
C SER A 63 1.42 -24.18 -4.09
N LEU A 64 0.44 -23.99 -3.19
CA LEU A 64 -0.97 -23.79 -3.55
C LEU A 64 -1.26 -22.35 -4.00
N LEU A 65 -0.65 -21.34 -3.36
CA LEU A 65 -0.69 -19.95 -3.82
C LEU A 65 0.06 -19.81 -5.16
N GLY A 66 1.24 -20.42 -5.28
CA GLY A 66 2.00 -20.50 -6.54
C GLY A 66 1.34 -21.35 -7.63
N ALA A 67 0.44 -22.29 -7.28
CA ALA A 67 -0.34 -23.06 -8.25
C ALA A 67 -1.66 -22.39 -8.67
N LEU A 68 -2.08 -21.31 -8.01
CA LEU A 68 -3.35 -20.62 -8.29
C LEU A 68 -3.17 -19.26 -8.95
N LEU A 69 -1.98 -18.65 -8.87
CA LEU A 69 -1.65 -17.36 -9.49
C LEU A 69 -0.56 -17.59 -10.55
N LEU A 70 -0.96 -17.63 -11.82
CA LEU A 70 0.00 -17.67 -12.92
C LEU A 70 0.53 -16.25 -13.12
N ALA A 71 1.80 -16.02 -12.84
CA ALA A 71 2.41 -14.71 -12.94
C ALA A 71 3.71 -14.74 -13.74
N GLN A 72 3.95 -13.71 -14.54
CA GLN A 72 5.14 -13.62 -15.38
C GLN A 72 5.60 -12.18 -15.58
N VAL A 73 6.90 -12.01 -15.79
CA VAL A 73 7.47 -10.78 -16.35
C VAL A 73 7.21 -10.79 -17.85
N ILE A 74 6.58 -9.74 -18.36
CA ILE A 74 6.35 -9.54 -19.78
C ILE A 74 7.69 -9.25 -20.46
N CYS A 75 7.92 -9.91 -21.58
CA CYS A 75 9.10 -9.70 -22.42
C CYS A 75 9.19 -8.24 -22.87
N GLY A 76 10.31 -7.58 -22.54
CA GLY A 76 10.58 -6.19 -22.91
C GLY A 76 11.57 -5.52 -21.96
N GLY A 77 11.82 -4.22 -22.18
CA GLY A 77 12.82 -3.46 -21.42
C GLY A 77 12.30 -2.92 -20.09
N LYS A 78 10.98 -2.72 -19.96
CA LYS A 78 10.34 -2.15 -18.77
C LYS A 78 10.00 -3.18 -17.70
N LYS A 79 10.11 -4.48 -18.02
CA LYS A 79 9.88 -5.60 -17.10
C LYS A 79 8.51 -5.57 -16.43
N PHE A 80 7.47 -5.14 -17.17
CA PHE A 80 6.10 -5.16 -16.66
C PHE A 80 5.71 -6.55 -16.14
N PHE A 81 4.88 -6.57 -15.10
CA PHE A 81 4.47 -7.82 -14.47
C PHE A 81 3.01 -8.09 -14.79
N ALA A 82 2.71 -9.31 -15.21
CA ALA A 82 1.36 -9.78 -15.46
C ALA A 82 1.03 -10.91 -14.50
N GLN A 83 -0.16 -10.86 -13.90
CA GLN A 83 -0.71 -11.94 -13.10
C GLN A 83 -2.09 -12.32 -13.63
N LEU A 84 -2.37 -13.61 -13.77
CA LEU A 84 -3.65 -14.15 -14.18
C LEU A 84 -4.46 -14.62 -12.97
N ASN A 85 -5.68 -14.10 -12.89
CA ASN A 85 -6.62 -14.19 -11.78
C ASN A 85 -8.01 -14.65 -12.29
N GLU A 86 -8.10 -15.81 -12.96
CA GLU A 86 -9.33 -16.26 -13.69
C GLU A 86 -10.57 -16.49 -12.82
N LYS A 87 -10.39 -16.71 -11.52
CA LYS A 87 -11.49 -17.00 -10.56
C LYS A 87 -11.65 -15.97 -9.46
N TRP A 88 -10.88 -14.88 -9.56
CA TRP A 88 -10.78 -13.81 -8.57
C TRP A 88 -12.12 -13.18 -8.19
N ASN A 89 -13.08 -13.17 -9.12
CA ASN A 89 -14.36 -12.48 -8.98
C ASN A 89 -15.59 -13.37 -9.19
N SER A 90 -15.46 -14.70 -9.29
CA SER A 90 -16.61 -15.55 -9.64
C SER A 90 -17.64 -15.68 -8.51
N ASN A 91 -17.24 -15.43 -7.25
CA ASN A 91 -18.11 -15.54 -6.07
C ASN A 91 -18.17 -14.29 -5.18
N SER A 92 -17.44 -13.22 -5.51
CA SER A 92 -17.32 -12.02 -4.67
C SER A 92 -18.23 -10.89 -5.17
N SER A 93 -19.53 -11.15 -5.25
CA SER A 93 -20.52 -10.07 -5.30
C SER A 93 -20.69 -9.44 -3.92
N THR A 94 -19.62 -8.87 -3.38
CA THR A 94 -19.70 -7.73 -2.47
C THR A 94 -18.41 -6.93 -2.64
N PRO A 95 -18.44 -5.84 -3.41
CA PRO A 95 -17.59 -4.70 -3.06
C PRO A 95 -17.89 -4.36 -1.59
N ILE A 96 -17.04 -3.56 -0.94
CA ILE A 96 -17.29 -2.93 0.37
C ILE A 96 -18.59 -2.04 0.36
N GLU A 97 -19.43 -2.16 -0.67
CA GLU A 97 -20.76 -1.60 -0.80
C GLU A 97 -21.78 -2.16 0.20
N ASN A 98 -21.61 -3.38 0.70
CA ASN A 98 -22.62 -4.01 1.55
C ASN A 98 -21.98 -4.76 2.74
N GLN A 99 -21.92 -4.19 3.97
CA GLN A 99 -22.31 -4.88 5.24
C GLN A 99 -21.75 -4.28 6.57
N VAL A 100 -22.67 -4.01 7.52
CA VAL A 100 -22.91 -2.89 8.50
C VAL A 100 -21.99 -2.71 9.74
N ILE A 101 -21.55 -1.46 10.06
CA ILE A 101 -21.41 -0.98 11.46
C ILE A 101 -22.29 0.27 11.66
N GLN A 102 -23.14 0.24 12.69
CA GLN A 102 -23.77 1.42 13.29
C GLN A 102 -23.08 1.73 14.63
N PRO A 103 -22.68 2.98 14.91
CA PRO A 103 -22.55 3.44 16.29
C PRO A 103 -23.93 3.56 16.91
N LEU A 104 -24.04 3.32 18.22
CA LEU A 104 -25.26 3.51 19.00
C LEU A 104 -25.62 5.02 19.05
N GLY A 105 -26.24 5.56 18.01
CA GLY A 105 -26.61 6.98 17.94
C GLY A 105 -27.44 7.34 16.70
N PRO A 106 -28.38 8.31 16.79
CA PRO A 106 -29.34 8.58 15.74
C PRO A 106 -28.77 9.62 14.76
N SER A 107 -28.23 9.22 13.62
CA SER A 107 -28.32 10.04 12.39
C SER A 107 -27.77 9.35 11.13
N THR A 108 -28.49 9.63 10.05
CA THR A 108 -28.36 9.17 8.67
C THR A 108 -27.06 9.62 7.98
N ARG A 109 -26.03 8.78 7.96
CA ARG A 109 -24.91 8.85 6.98
C ARG A 109 -24.53 7.43 6.54
N LYS A 110 -24.21 7.25 5.25
CA LYS A 110 -23.73 5.96 4.69
C LYS A 110 -22.29 5.75 5.17
N ASN A 111 -22.12 5.16 6.35
CA ASN A 111 -20.81 4.81 6.88
C ASN A 111 -20.26 3.56 6.17
N VAL A 112 -18.94 3.48 6.03
CA VAL A 112 -18.24 2.25 5.64
C VAL A 112 -18.44 1.24 6.75
N LYS A 113 -18.67 0.01 6.34
CA LYS A 113 -19.10 -1.03 7.25
C LYS A 113 -18.05 -2.13 7.23
N ILE A 114 -17.40 -2.37 8.37
CA ILE A 114 -16.25 -3.26 8.53
C ILE A 114 -16.68 -4.37 9.49
N HIS A 115 -16.50 -5.64 9.15
CA HIS A 115 -16.80 -6.70 10.10
C HIS A 115 -15.66 -6.84 11.10
N THR A 116 -15.99 -7.01 12.39
CA THR A 116 -14.96 -7.26 13.40
C THR A 116 -14.18 -8.54 13.10
N GLU A 117 -14.81 -9.53 12.45
CA GLU A 117 -14.11 -10.74 11.98
C GLU A 117 -13.03 -10.48 10.91
N ASP A 118 -13.14 -9.38 10.15
CA ASP A 118 -12.16 -9.02 9.10
C ASP A 118 -10.98 -8.22 9.66
N ILE A 119 -11.10 -7.69 10.88
CA ILE A 119 -10.03 -6.91 11.53
C ILE A 119 -9.01 -7.87 12.13
N LEU A 120 -7.80 -7.86 11.57
CA LEU A 120 -6.69 -8.66 12.08
C LEU A 120 -6.11 -8.06 13.36
N LEU A 121 -5.84 -6.76 13.33
CA LEU A 121 -5.29 -5.98 14.45
C LEU A 121 -5.51 -4.49 14.26
N CYS A 122 -5.32 -3.70 15.31
CA CYS A 122 -5.27 -2.25 15.25
C CYS A 122 -3.87 -1.75 15.62
N ILE A 123 -3.35 -0.78 14.89
CA ILE A 123 -2.04 -0.18 15.10
C ILE A 123 -2.25 1.23 15.67
N ALA A 124 -1.84 1.49 16.92
CA ALA A 124 -1.91 2.83 17.53
C ALA A 124 -0.52 3.32 17.99
N ARG A 125 -0.37 4.62 18.28
CA ARG A 125 0.88 5.13 18.88
C ARG A 125 1.00 4.64 20.33
N GLY A 126 2.23 4.33 20.73
CA GLY A 126 2.53 3.92 22.11
C GLY A 126 3.66 4.70 22.74
N GLU A 127 3.81 4.55 24.06
CA GLU A 127 4.85 5.21 24.85
C GLU A 127 6.12 4.36 25.02
N ASN A 128 6.02 3.04 24.82
CA ASN A 128 7.08 2.05 25.05
C ASN A 128 8.23 2.14 24.05
N GLU A 129 9.43 1.69 24.44
CA GLU A 129 10.62 1.69 23.58
C GLU A 129 10.61 0.66 22.46
N SER A 130 9.69 -0.31 22.52
CA SER A 130 9.52 -1.35 21.50
C SER A 130 8.05 -1.49 21.12
N SER A 131 7.80 -2.03 19.94
CA SER A 131 6.47 -2.45 19.55
C SER A 131 5.97 -3.56 20.45
N VAL A 132 4.76 -3.41 20.99
CA VAL A 132 4.15 -4.37 21.92
C VAL A 132 2.78 -4.79 21.39
N LEU A 133 2.51 -6.09 21.43
CA LEU A 133 1.18 -6.62 21.19
C LEU A 133 0.37 -6.58 22.49
N MET A 134 -0.76 -5.92 22.46
CA MET A 134 -1.68 -5.77 23.58
C MET A 134 -3.06 -6.35 23.23
N SER A 135 -3.69 -7.01 24.20
CA SER A 135 -5.10 -7.33 24.11
C SER A 135 -5.91 -6.14 24.62
N SER A 136 -6.90 -5.68 23.84
CA SER A 136 -7.80 -4.61 24.29
C SER A 136 -9.25 -4.97 24.01
N ALA A 137 -10.12 -4.60 24.96
CA ALA A 137 -11.57 -4.70 24.80
C ALA A 137 -12.15 -3.61 23.89
N MET A 138 -11.41 -2.51 23.66
CA MET A 138 -11.83 -1.38 22.82
C MET A 138 -10.74 -0.99 21.82
N VAL A 139 -11.15 -0.64 20.60
CA VAL A 139 -10.25 -0.14 19.56
C VAL A 139 -9.78 1.28 19.93
N PRO A 140 -8.47 1.57 19.91
CA PRO A 140 -7.96 2.94 20.04
C PRO A 140 -8.52 3.84 18.94
N GLN A 141 -9.08 4.98 19.33
CA GLN A 141 -9.74 5.90 18.39
C GLN A 141 -8.75 6.62 17.46
N ASP A 142 -7.49 6.68 17.84
CA ASP A 142 -6.40 7.27 17.06
C ASP A 142 -5.59 6.23 16.28
N GLY A 143 -6.02 4.96 16.28
CA GLY A 143 -5.35 3.86 15.61
C GLY A 143 -5.69 3.71 14.13
N THR A 144 -4.98 2.80 13.48
CA THR A 144 -5.25 2.31 12.11
C THR A 144 -5.60 0.84 12.17
N LEU A 145 -6.78 0.50 11.64
CA LEU A 145 -7.24 -0.86 11.51
C LEU A 145 -6.52 -1.55 10.36
N VAL A 146 -6.04 -2.78 10.61
CA VAL A 146 -5.54 -3.69 9.58
C VAL A 146 -6.64 -4.69 9.30
N ILE A 147 -7.21 -4.61 8.10
CA ILE A 147 -8.37 -5.39 7.69
C ILE A 147 -7.95 -6.30 6.56
N ILE A 148 -8.29 -7.59 6.65
CA ILE A 148 -7.99 -8.54 5.58
C ILE A 148 -8.70 -8.14 4.28
N ASN A 149 -8.00 -8.21 3.16
CA ASN A 149 -8.67 -8.07 1.87
C ASN A 149 -9.27 -9.45 1.50
N PRO A 150 -10.60 -9.57 1.33
CA PRO A 150 -11.21 -10.84 0.94
C PRO A 150 -10.80 -11.28 -0.47
N ASN A 151 -10.26 -10.36 -1.26
CA ASN A 151 -9.65 -10.61 -2.57
C ASN A 151 -8.21 -10.07 -2.51
N PRO A 152 -7.24 -10.82 -1.95
CA PRO A 152 -5.85 -10.39 -1.79
C PRO A 152 -4.95 -10.53 -3.04
N ILE A 153 -4.67 -9.45 -3.78
CA ILE A 153 -3.93 -9.51 -5.07
C ILE A 153 -2.59 -10.22 -4.92
N GLU A 154 -1.92 -9.96 -3.80
CA GLU A 154 -0.67 -10.59 -3.42
C GLU A 154 -0.65 -10.99 -1.95
N TYR A 155 0.40 -11.70 -1.55
CA TYR A 155 0.62 -12.08 -0.17
C TYR A 155 0.50 -10.87 0.79
N GLY A 156 -0.27 -11.09 1.87
CA GLY A 156 -0.47 -10.09 2.91
C GLY A 156 -1.30 -8.87 2.47
N HIS A 157 -2.08 -8.96 1.39
CA HIS A 157 -2.93 -7.85 0.96
C HIS A 157 -4.00 -7.50 2.02
N VAL A 158 -3.88 -6.31 2.58
CA VAL A 158 -4.74 -5.76 3.64
C VAL A 158 -5.15 -4.33 3.31
N TYR A 159 -6.28 -3.90 3.88
CA TYR A 159 -6.62 -2.49 3.97
C TYR A 159 -6.05 -1.90 5.27
N LEU A 160 -5.43 -0.74 5.17
CA LEU A 160 -5.01 0.09 6.30
C LEU A 160 -5.97 1.27 6.43
N VAL A 161 -6.86 1.20 7.41
CA VAL A 161 -7.96 2.17 7.56
C VAL A 161 -7.78 2.93 8.87
N PRO A 162 -7.42 4.23 8.83
CA PRO A 162 -7.45 5.07 10.03
C PRO A 162 -8.83 4.98 10.70
N TYR A 163 -8.88 4.81 12.01
CA TYR A 163 -10.15 4.59 12.74
C TYR A 163 -11.18 5.71 12.46
N ASP A 164 -10.71 6.94 12.37
CA ASP A 164 -11.49 8.12 12.00
C ASP A 164 -12.20 8.02 10.63
N PHE A 165 -11.62 7.30 9.66
CA PHE A 165 -12.21 7.12 8.32
C PHE A 165 -13.46 6.22 8.38
N CYS A 166 -13.57 5.36 9.40
CA CYS A 166 -14.75 4.50 9.59
C CYS A 166 -16.01 5.31 9.95
N HIS A 167 -15.83 6.49 10.54
CA HIS A 167 -16.91 7.32 11.05
C HIS A 167 -17.22 8.53 10.17
N GLN A 168 -16.32 8.88 9.25
CA GLN A 168 -16.44 10.01 8.35
C GLN A 168 -15.73 9.72 7.03
N VAL A 169 -16.39 10.06 5.92
CA VAL A 169 -15.72 10.19 4.62
C VAL A 169 -14.69 11.31 4.76
N LYS A 170 -13.40 10.96 4.75
CA LYS A 170 -12.30 11.93 4.83
C LYS A 170 -11.44 11.81 3.57
N MET A 171 -11.02 12.98 3.08
CA MET A 171 -9.98 13.10 2.06
C MET A 171 -8.62 12.71 2.67
N LEU A 172 -7.60 12.55 1.83
CA LEU A 172 -6.25 12.34 2.32
C LEU A 172 -5.85 13.50 3.23
N ASP A 173 -5.34 13.20 4.42
CA ASP A 173 -4.87 14.22 5.33
C ASP A 173 -3.45 13.92 5.79
N LYS A 174 -2.77 14.96 6.27
CA LYS A 174 -1.36 14.85 6.64
C LYS A 174 -1.12 13.83 7.76
N ARG A 175 -2.03 13.74 8.72
CA ARG A 175 -1.90 12.81 9.85
C ARG A 175 -2.06 11.37 9.38
N SER A 176 -3.03 11.10 8.51
CA SER A 176 -3.21 9.75 7.96
C SER A 176 -2.00 9.33 7.11
N LEU A 177 -1.51 10.17 6.20
CA LEU A 177 -0.32 9.84 5.41
C LEU A 177 0.95 9.67 6.27
N GLU A 178 1.18 10.55 7.25
CA GLU A 178 2.31 10.42 8.20
C GLU A 178 2.27 9.09 8.92
N TYR A 179 1.09 8.72 9.42
CA TYR A 179 0.93 7.54 10.24
C TYR A 179 1.07 6.24 9.45
N ILE A 180 0.46 6.17 8.26
CA ILE A 180 0.61 5.04 7.34
C ILE A 180 2.05 4.88 6.88
N THR A 181 2.74 5.99 6.59
CA THR A 181 4.16 5.92 6.21
C THR A 181 5.02 5.45 7.38
N GLN A 182 4.71 5.86 8.61
CA GLN A 182 5.38 5.33 9.81
C GLN A 182 5.16 3.82 9.96
N ILE A 183 3.97 3.28 9.64
CA ILE A 183 3.75 1.83 9.64
C ILE A 183 4.71 1.14 8.66
N ALA A 184 4.88 1.68 7.45
CA ALA A 184 5.85 1.13 6.49
C ALA A 184 7.31 1.20 7.00
N VAL A 185 7.67 2.25 7.75
CA VAL A 185 8.97 2.35 8.44
C VAL A 185 9.15 1.26 9.49
N GLU A 186 8.12 1.02 10.31
CA GLU A 186 8.17 0.00 11.39
C GLU A 186 8.14 -1.44 10.86
N VAL A 187 7.46 -1.70 9.74
CA VAL A 187 7.52 -3.00 9.06
C VAL A 187 8.95 -3.30 8.60
N ALA A 188 9.72 -2.27 8.23
CA ALA A 188 11.14 -2.35 7.92
C ALA A 188 11.49 -3.42 6.86
N ASP A 189 10.57 -3.64 5.92
CA ASP A 189 10.72 -4.60 4.82
C ASP A 189 10.48 -3.89 3.48
N CYS A 190 11.48 -3.92 2.59
CA CYS A 190 11.36 -3.30 1.27
C CYS A 190 10.36 -4.03 0.36
N SER A 191 9.97 -5.27 0.70
CA SER A 191 8.94 -5.99 -0.03
C SER A 191 7.53 -5.47 0.28
N PHE A 192 7.34 -4.78 1.43
CA PHE A 192 6.09 -4.17 1.83
C PHE A 192 5.85 -2.85 1.09
N ARG A 193 4.73 -2.78 0.35
CA ARG A 193 4.28 -1.55 -0.31
C ARG A 193 2.95 -1.11 0.24
N VAL A 194 2.74 0.20 0.28
CA VAL A 194 1.45 0.80 0.59
C VAL A 194 0.99 1.66 -0.57
N PHE A 195 -0.26 1.51 -0.95
CA PHE A 195 -0.90 2.17 -2.07
C PHE A 195 -2.04 3.05 -1.56
N TYR A 196 -2.25 4.18 -2.22
CA TYR A 196 -3.41 5.05 -2.00
C TYR A 196 -3.93 5.54 -3.35
N GLU A 197 -5.24 5.64 -3.49
CA GLU A 197 -5.89 6.06 -4.73
C GLU A 197 -6.88 7.19 -4.45
N HIS A 198 -6.75 8.26 -5.22
CA HIS A 198 -7.68 9.38 -5.21
C HIS A 198 -8.36 9.51 -6.57
N VAL A 199 -9.67 9.28 -6.59
CA VAL A 199 -10.54 9.46 -7.76
C VAL A 199 -11.69 10.39 -7.38
N PRO A 200 -11.80 11.59 -7.98
CA PRO A 200 -12.91 12.50 -7.73
C PRO A 200 -14.25 11.85 -8.11
N LEU A 201 -15.25 11.90 -7.22
CA LEU A 201 -16.64 11.45 -7.43
C LEU A 201 -16.91 9.94 -7.48
N ALA A 202 -15.92 9.07 -7.25
CA ALA A 202 -16.20 7.66 -6.93
C ALA A 202 -16.72 7.53 -5.49
N ASN A 203 -17.61 6.56 -5.26
CA ASN A 203 -18.26 6.24 -3.98
C ASN A 203 -17.32 6.52 -2.77
N PRO A 204 -17.71 7.35 -1.79
CA PRO A 204 -16.84 7.85 -0.72
C PRO A 204 -16.21 6.80 0.22
N VAL A 205 -16.45 5.52 -0.06
CA VAL A 205 -15.86 4.33 0.57
C VAL A 205 -14.48 3.97 0.00
N ALA A 206 -14.07 4.58 -1.13
CA ALA A 206 -12.90 4.16 -1.91
C ALA A 206 -11.53 4.71 -1.47
N ALA A 207 -11.46 5.70 -0.58
CA ALA A 207 -10.19 6.27 -0.12
C ALA A 207 -9.63 5.50 1.09
N CYS A 208 -9.16 4.27 0.87
CA CYS A 208 -8.43 3.51 1.87
C CYS A 208 -7.02 3.18 1.38
N PHE A 209 -6.07 3.14 2.30
CA PHE A 209 -4.74 2.65 1.98
C PHE A 209 -4.81 1.14 1.83
N GLN A 210 -4.13 0.61 0.83
CA GLN A 210 -3.97 -0.82 0.61
C GLN A 210 -2.50 -1.17 0.81
N ALA A 211 -2.20 -2.32 1.39
CA ALA A 211 -0.82 -2.73 1.58
C ALA A 211 -0.65 -4.23 1.34
N ASN A 212 0.49 -4.61 0.78
CA ASN A 212 0.80 -5.96 0.32
C ASN A 212 2.31 -6.13 0.18
N PHE A 213 2.75 -7.39 0.20
CA PHE A 213 4.13 -7.76 -0.01
C PHE A 213 4.32 -8.19 -1.46
N PHE A 214 5.18 -7.49 -2.19
CA PHE A 214 5.62 -7.89 -3.52
C PHE A 214 7.04 -8.45 -3.41
N GLU A 215 7.25 -9.70 -3.82
CA GLU A 215 8.58 -10.32 -3.75
C GLU A 215 9.61 -9.55 -4.60
N ASN A 216 9.18 -9.09 -5.77
CA ASN A 216 10.03 -8.37 -6.71
C ASN A 216 9.80 -6.85 -6.64
N ALA A 217 10.81 -6.08 -7.05
CA ALA A 217 10.64 -4.66 -7.31
C ALA A 217 9.58 -4.41 -8.39
N LEU A 218 8.71 -3.43 -8.16
CA LEU A 218 7.73 -3.04 -9.16
C LEU A 218 8.45 -2.36 -10.33
N PRO A 219 7.96 -2.53 -11.57
CA PRO A 219 8.62 -1.99 -12.78
C PRO A 219 9.03 -0.52 -12.69
N VAL A 220 8.15 0.33 -12.13
CA VAL A 220 8.45 1.76 -11.97
C VAL A 220 9.62 2.04 -11.01
N GLU A 221 9.90 1.13 -10.07
CA GLU A 221 11.00 1.25 -9.10
C GLU A 221 12.36 0.95 -9.73
N LEU A 222 12.39 0.31 -10.91
CA LEU A 222 13.60 -0.15 -11.60
C LEU A 222 14.15 0.87 -12.61
N LEU A 223 13.43 1.96 -12.86
CA LEU A 223 13.76 2.93 -13.90
C LEU A 223 14.65 4.06 -13.39
N GLU A 224 15.34 4.69 -14.34
CA GLU A 224 16.23 5.83 -14.07
C GLU A 224 15.42 7.06 -13.64
N LEU A 225 15.98 7.78 -12.66
CA LEU A 225 15.38 8.97 -12.08
C LEU A 225 16.13 10.22 -12.55
N ALA A 226 15.43 11.19 -13.12
CA ALA A 226 15.99 12.50 -13.45
C ALA A 226 15.58 13.54 -12.41
N PRO A 227 16.53 14.32 -11.85
CA PRO A 227 16.23 15.28 -10.79
C PRO A 227 15.34 16.42 -11.28
N VAL A 228 14.34 16.76 -10.48
CA VAL A 228 13.42 17.89 -10.69
C VAL A 228 13.63 18.97 -9.63
N TYR A 229 13.83 18.56 -8.37
CA TYR A 229 14.07 19.45 -7.23
C TYR A 229 14.94 18.78 -6.18
N GLY A 230 15.81 19.57 -5.53
CA GLY A 230 16.73 19.09 -4.51
C GLY A 230 17.90 18.29 -5.09
N ASN A 231 18.98 18.16 -4.33
CA ASN A 231 20.10 17.26 -4.64
C ASN A 231 20.17 16.16 -3.59
N VAL A 232 20.21 14.88 -4.00
CA VAL A 232 20.29 13.69 -3.12
C VAL A 232 21.25 13.82 -1.92
N LEU A 233 22.28 14.67 -1.98
CA LEU A 233 23.19 14.91 -0.85
C LEU A 233 22.63 15.85 0.24
N ASP A 234 21.61 16.64 -0.05
CA ASP A 234 21.00 17.57 0.88
C ASP A 234 20.05 16.83 1.85
N LYS A 235 19.92 17.38 3.06
CA LYS A 235 18.98 16.88 4.08
C LYS A 235 17.50 17.18 3.77
N GLY A 236 17.22 17.74 2.59
CA GLY A 236 15.89 18.15 2.15
C GLY A 236 15.06 17.02 1.56
N VAL A 237 14.01 17.41 0.81
CA VAL A 237 13.22 16.51 -0.03
C VAL A 237 13.79 16.55 -1.45
N HIS A 238 13.95 15.37 -2.03
CA HIS A 238 14.39 15.17 -3.40
C HIS A 238 13.24 14.70 -4.24
N ILE A 239 13.00 15.40 -5.34
CA ILE A 239 11.93 15.11 -6.28
C ILE A 239 12.57 14.76 -7.61
N CYS A 240 12.26 13.59 -8.15
CA CYS A 240 12.74 13.15 -9.45
C CYS A 240 11.58 12.70 -10.33
N GLU A 241 11.69 12.90 -11.64
CA GLU A 241 10.82 12.24 -12.61
C GLU A 241 11.36 10.84 -12.95
N VAL A 242 10.45 9.89 -13.16
CA VAL A 242 10.81 8.55 -13.64
C VAL A 242 10.93 8.61 -15.16
N THR A 243 12.15 8.45 -15.67
CA THR A 243 12.44 8.58 -17.10
C THR A 243 12.15 7.28 -17.86
N GLY A 244 11.72 7.39 -19.11
CA GLY A 244 11.40 6.22 -19.95
C GLY A 244 10.12 5.47 -19.56
N TYR A 245 9.40 5.91 -18.52
CA TYR A 245 8.13 5.32 -18.12
C TYR A 245 6.96 5.89 -18.92
N PRO A 246 6.00 5.07 -19.41
CA PRO A 246 4.91 5.57 -20.26
C PRO A 246 3.92 6.48 -19.52
N LEU A 247 3.77 6.28 -18.20
CA LEU A 247 3.00 7.15 -17.33
C LEU A 247 3.92 8.19 -16.69
N LYS A 248 3.67 9.48 -16.94
CA LYS A 248 4.46 10.56 -16.33
C LYS A 248 4.36 10.50 -14.80
N THR A 249 5.48 10.20 -14.14
CA THR A 249 5.52 9.83 -12.72
C THR A 249 6.58 10.65 -11.99
N LEU A 250 6.28 11.07 -10.76
CA LEU A 250 7.24 11.70 -9.86
C LEU A 250 7.54 10.79 -8.67
N THR A 251 8.77 10.92 -8.16
CA THR A 251 9.24 10.26 -6.94
C THR A 251 9.68 11.30 -5.95
N PHE A 252 9.42 11.03 -4.67
CA PHE A 252 9.75 11.87 -3.55
C PHE A 252 10.54 11.04 -2.55
N THR A 253 11.70 11.55 -2.13
CA THR A 253 12.55 10.92 -1.12
C THR A 253 13.08 11.97 -0.15
N SER A 254 13.49 11.57 1.04
CA SER A 254 14.23 12.43 1.96
C SER A 254 15.18 11.58 2.80
N ASN A 255 16.41 12.07 3.00
CA ASN A 255 17.45 11.27 3.66
C ASN A 255 17.28 11.16 5.17
N GLU A 256 16.60 12.10 5.83
CA GLU A 256 16.47 12.08 7.30
C GLU A 256 15.20 12.78 7.82
N ASN A 257 14.35 13.30 6.93
CA ASN A 257 13.22 14.14 7.33
C ASN A 257 11.89 13.65 6.76
N LEU A 258 11.40 12.53 7.33
CA LEU A 258 10.09 11.98 6.99
C LEU A 258 8.97 13.03 7.14
N LYS A 259 9.00 13.85 8.19
CA LYS A 259 7.99 14.90 8.39
C LYS A 259 7.95 15.90 7.25
N LEU A 260 9.11 16.32 6.75
CA LEU A 260 9.18 17.23 5.60
C LEU A 260 8.73 16.54 4.31
N LEU A 261 9.15 15.29 4.07
CA LEU A 261 8.69 14.47 2.94
C LEU A 261 7.16 14.41 2.90
N ILE A 262 6.54 14.03 4.02
CA ILE A 262 5.08 13.95 4.14
C ILE A 262 4.44 15.33 3.95
N THR A 263 5.02 16.38 4.52
CA THR A 263 4.48 17.74 4.35
C THR A 263 4.47 18.18 2.89
N VAL A 264 5.57 17.97 2.16
CA VAL A 264 5.67 18.32 0.74
C VAL A 264 4.68 17.52 -0.11
N VAL A 265 4.64 16.19 0.07
CA VAL A 265 3.73 15.32 -0.69
C VAL A 265 2.27 15.71 -0.42
N MET A 266 1.91 15.96 0.84
CA MET A 266 0.55 16.35 1.21
C MET A 266 0.11 17.67 0.61
N GLU A 267 0.95 18.71 0.66
CA GLU A 267 0.61 20.01 0.06
C GLU A 267 0.42 19.89 -1.46
N ILE A 268 1.20 19.05 -2.13
CA ILE A 268 1.01 18.74 -3.56
C ILE A 268 -0.32 18.01 -3.78
N CYS A 269 -0.59 16.95 -3.01
CA CYS A 269 -1.84 16.21 -3.08
C CYS A 269 -3.06 17.10 -2.82
N SER A 270 -3.02 18.00 -1.83
CA SER A 270 -4.12 18.94 -1.57
C SER A 270 -4.40 19.85 -2.76
N VAL A 271 -3.36 20.38 -3.42
CA VAL A 271 -3.55 21.18 -4.65
C VAL A 271 -4.12 20.34 -5.80
N LEU A 272 -3.74 19.06 -5.90
CA LEU A 272 -4.29 18.14 -6.89
C LEU A 272 -5.77 17.82 -6.61
N GLU A 273 -6.13 17.56 -5.35
CA GLU A 273 -7.51 17.34 -4.90
C GLU A 273 -8.39 18.58 -5.17
N GLU A 274 -7.92 19.79 -4.87
CA GLU A 274 -8.61 21.06 -5.17
C GLU A 274 -8.88 21.24 -6.67
N ARG A 275 -8.01 20.68 -7.52
CA ARG A 275 -8.15 20.68 -8.98
C ARG A 275 -8.98 19.51 -9.50
N ASN A 276 -9.54 18.67 -8.63
CA ASN A 276 -10.19 17.42 -8.97
C ASN A 276 -9.30 16.52 -9.83
N ALA A 277 -7.98 16.50 -9.62
CA ALA A 277 -7.10 15.61 -10.36
C ALA A 277 -7.26 14.16 -9.89
N VAL A 278 -7.09 13.19 -10.78
CA VAL A 278 -6.97 11.78 -10.42
C VAL A 278 -5.51 11.49 -10.15
N PHE A 279 -5.20 10.87 -9.02
CA PHE A 279 -3.84 10.45 -8.73
C PHE A 279 -3.80 9.25 -7.79
N SER A 280 -2.69 8.54 -7.80
CA SER A 280 -2.39 7.52 -6.81
C SER A 280 -0.99 7.71 -6.23
N LEU A 281 -0.79 7.16 -5.03
CA LEU A 281 0.48 7.14 -4.33
C LEU A 281 0.94 5.71 -4.13
N LEU A 282 2.25 5.51 -4.15
CA LEU A 282 2.91 4.27 -3.77
C LEU A 282 4.04 4.59 -2.79
N ILE A 283 3.96 4.05 -1.58
CA ILE A 283 4.96 4.14 -0.52
C ILE A 283 5.80 2.87 -0.55
N THR A 284 7.12 3.03 -0.68
CA THR A 284 8.11 1.95 -0.88
C THR A 284 9.35 2.20 -0.03
N ASP A 285 10.30 1.26 -0.10
CA ASP A 285 11.61 1.38 0.55
C ASP A 285 11.50 1.69 2.05
N CYS A 286 10.68 0.89 2.76
CA CYS A 286 10.41 1.07 4.19
C CYS A 286 9.87 2.48 4.53
N GLY A 287 9.02 3.05 3.68
CA GLY A 287 8.45 4.39 3.89
C GLY A 287 9.36 5.56 3.51
N ARG A 288 10.56 5.32 2.95
CA ARG A 288 11.51 6.37 2.56
C ARG A 288 11.23 6.99 1.20
N LYS A 289 10.44 6.32 0.36
CA LYS A 289 10.17 6.73 -1.01
C LYS A 289 8.67 6.71 -1.30
N ILE A 290 8.17 7.79 -1.88
CA ILE A 290 6.78 7.92 -2.31
C ILE A 290 6.76 8.22 -3.81
N PHE A 291 6.05 7.42 -4.59
CA PHE A 291 5.71 7.71 -5.98
C PHE A 291 4.37 8.41 -6.05
N LEU A 292 4.23 9.35 -6.98
CA LEU A 292 2.98 10.01 -7.36
C LEU A 292 2.71 9.70 -8.82
N PHE A 293 1.54 9.08 -9.07
CA PHE A 293 1.04 8.75 -10.40
C PHE A 293 -0.14 9.66 -10.74
N PRO A 294 0.09 10.85 -11.33
CA PRO A 294 -0.99 11.68 -11.81
C PRO A 294 -1.61 11.04 -13.06
N GLN A 295 -2.94 10.97 -13.11
CA GLN A 295 -3.67 10.49 -14.28
C GLN A 295 -4.45 11.64 -14.92
N ALA A 296 -4.32 11.77 -16.23
CA ALA A 296 -5.14 12.68 -17.02
C ALA A 296 -6.61 12.26 -16.92
N GLN A 297 -7.49 13.24 -16.74
CA GLN A 297 -8.92 13.04 -16.93
C GLN A 297 -9.18 12.83 -18.43
N SER A 298 -9.06 11.60 -18.90
CA SER A 298 -9.45 11.27 -20.27
C SER A 298 -10.98 11.19 -20.37
N SER A 299 -11.53 11.34 -21.58
CA SER A 299 -12.95 11.07 -21.86
C SER A 299 -13.32 9.58 -21.69
N SER A 300 -12.34 8.71 -21.45
CA SER A 300 -12.56 7.30 -21.13
C SER A 300 -12.71 7.13 -19.62
N THR A 301 -13.70 6.35 -19.20
CA THR A 301 -14.01 6.06 -17.79
C THR A 301 -12.98 5.13 -17.12
N VAL A 302 -11.79 4.99 -17.70
CA VAL A 302 -10.77 4.01 -17.26
C VAL A 302 -9.76 4.72 -16.38
N HIS A 303 -9.76 4.38 -15.10
CA HIS A 303 -8.74 4.76 -14.14
C HIS A 303 -7.91 3.52 -13.82
N LEU A 304 -6.59 3.68 -13.81
CA LEU A 304 -5.68 2.62 -13.39
C LEU A 304 -5.53 2.64 -11.88
N SER A 305 -5.50 1.45 -11.28
CA SER A 305 -5.11 1.29 -9.88
C SER A 305 -3.64 1.66 -9.66
N ALA A 306 -3.25 1.86 -8.41
CA ALA A 306 -1.91 2.26 -8.03
C ALA A 306 -0.85 1.20 -8.35
N TRP A 307 -1.17 -0.10 -8.21
CA TRP A 307 -0.26 -1.18 -8.61
C TRP A 307 -0.16 -1.32 -10.15
N GLU A 308 -1.24 -1.05 -10.90
CA GLU A 308 -1.18 -0.98 -12.37
C GLU A 308 -0.32 0.20 -12.82
N CYS A 309 -0.48 1.37 -12.18
CA CYS A 309 0.39 2.52 -12.39
C CYS A 309 1.86 2.20 -12.09
N ALA A 310 2.13 1.32 -11.12
CA ALA A 310 3.47 0.86 -10.79
C ALA A 310 4.03 -0.21 -11.75
N GLY A 311 3.21 -0.72 -12.67
CA GLY A 311 3.59 -1.68 -13.71
C GLY A 311 3.15 -3.12 -13.46
N TYR A 312 2.28 -3.35 -12.47
CA TYR A 312 1.78 -4.67 -12.09
C TYR A 312 0.32 -4.83 -12.54
N PHE A 313 0.07 -5.72 -13.50
CA PHE A 313 -1.22 -5.87 -14.16
C PHE A 313 -1.87 -7.21 -13.81
N VAL A 314 -3.14 -7.15 -13.41
CA VAL A 314 -3.92 -8.33 -13.03
C VAL A 314 -5.00 -8.60 -14.09
N PHE A 315 -4.85 -9.72 -14.81
CA PHE A 315 -5.75 -10.16 -15.87
C PHE A 315 -6.78 -11.15 -15.33
N LYS A 316 -8.01 -11.06 -15.84
CA LYS A 316 -9.09 -11.99 -15.45
C LYS A 316 -9.33 -13.12 -16.44
N LYS A 317 -8.72 -13.05 -17.63
CA LYS A 317 -8.91 -14.03 -18.70
C LYS A 317 -7.54 -14.46 -19.22
N ALA A 318 -7.30 -15.76 -19.35
CA ALA A 318 -6.06 -16.28 -19.91
C ALA A 318 -5.76 -15.66 -21.28
N LEU A 319 -6.77 -15.50 -22.15
CA LEU A 319 -6.57 -14.89 -23.47
C LEU A 319 -5.99 -13.47 -23.42
N GLU A 320 -6.39 -12.65 -22.45
CA GLU A 320 -5.86 -11.30 -22.30
C GLU A 320 -4.43 -11.37 -21.73
N PHE A 321 -4.20 -12.23 -20.75
CA PHE A 321 -2.89 -12.46 -20.15
C PHE A 321 -1.85 -12.98 -21.17
N ASP A 322 -2.20 -14.01 -21.94
CA ASP A 322 -1.30 -14.69 -22.89
C ASP A 322 -0.90 -13.80 -24.07
N ASN A 323 -1.80 -12.90 -24.50
CA ASN A 323 -1.56 -12.03 -25.64
C ASN A 323 -0.98 -10.67 -25.25
N THR A 324 -0.91 -10.35 -23.96
CA THR A 324 -0.42 -9.03 -23.52
C THR A 324 1.06 -8.86 -23.82
N SER A 325 1.38 -7.71 -24.41
CA SER A 325 2.74 -7.27 -24.72
C SER A 325 3.14 -5.99 -23.97
N GLU A 326 4.45 -5.72 -23.91
CA GLU A 326 4.97 -4.47 -23.32
C GLU A 326 4.42 -3.23 -24.06
N ASP A 327 4.19 -3.32 -25.37
CA ASP A 327 3.64 -2.24 -26.18
C ASP A 327 2.18 -1.94 -25.82
N GLU A 328 1.37 -2.97 -25.57
CA GLU A 328 -0.02 -2.79 -25.15
C GLU A 328 -0.12 -2.17 -23.77
N ILE A 329 0.65 -2.67 -22.79
CA ILE A 329 0.71 -2.05 -21.46
C ILE A 329 1.23 -0.61 -21.55
N SER A 330 2.25 -0.37 -22.37
CA SER A 330 2.78 0.98 -22.56
C SER A 330 1.72 1.92 -23.13
N LYS A 331 0.88 1.45 -24.06
CA LYS A 331 -0.26 2.23 -24.60
C LYS A 331 -1.32 2.49 -23.53
N ILE A 332 -1.63 1.50 -22.68
CA ILE A 332 -2.60 1.66 -21.58
C ILE A 332 -2.11 2.76 -20.63
N LEU A 333 -0.89 2.65 -20.13
CA LEU A 333 -0.27 3.63 -19.23
C LEU A 333 -0.17 5.02 -19.86
N ALA A 334 0.23 5.10 -21.14
CA ALA A 334 0.32 6.37 -21.85
C ALA A 334 -1.06 7.01 -22.08
N SER A 335 -2.13 6.22 -22.24
CA SER A 335 -3.47 6.75 -22.53
C SER A 335 -4.09 7.50 -21.34
N VAL A 336 -3.66 7.19 -20.11
CA VAL A 336 -4.06 7.91 -18.89
C VAL A 336 -2.98 8.89 -18.42
N SER A 337 -1.88 9.05 -19.14
CA SER A 337 -0.78 9.92 -18.73
C SER A 337 -1.10 11.40 -19.00
N LEU A 338 -0.53 12.28 -18.17
CA LEU A 338 -0.51 13.73 -18.45
C LEU A 338 0.24 14.02 -19.75
N ASP A 339 -0.20 15.05 -20.47
CA ASP A 339 0.59 15.66 -21.53
C ASP A 339 1.83 16.38 -20.97
N ASP A 340 2.80 16.67 -21.84
CA ASP A 340 4.08 17.27 -21.43
C ASP A 340 3.93 18.64 -20.77
N GLY A 341 2.93 19.43 -21.18
CA GLY A 341 2.66 20.75 -20.61
C GLY A 341 2.09 20.65 -19.20
N ALA A 342 1.09 19.80 -19.01
CA ALA A 342 0.49 19.50 -17.71
C ALA A 342 1.54 18.91 -16.74
N PHE A 343 2.38 18.00 -17.23
CA PHE A 343 3.44 17.42 -16.39
C PHE A 343 4.53 18.44 -16.02
N LEU A 344 4.92 19.32 -16.95
CA LEU A 344 5.84 20.41 -16.65
C LEU A 344 5.26 21.35 -15.57
N ALA A 345 3.98 21.70 -15.67
CA ALA A 345 3.30 22.50 -14.66
C ALA A 345 3.27 21.81 -13.29
N LEU A 346 3.07 20.48 -13.24
CA LEU A 346 3.16 19.71 -12.00
C LEU A 346 4.56 19.75 -11.40
N LYS A 347 5.62 19.60 -12.22
CA LYS A 347 7.01 19.73 -11.76
C LYS A 347 7.29 21.12 -11.16
N GLN A 348 6.82 22.18 -11.81
CA GLN A 348 6.95 23.55 -11.31
C GLN A 348 6.20 23.78 -9.99
N LEU A 349 4.99 23.20 -9.87
CA LEU A 349 4.22 23.21 -8.62
C LEU A 349 5.01 22.54 -7.49
N CYS A 350 5.56 21.35 -7.74
CA CYS A 350 6.36 20.61 -6.77
C CYS A 350 7.58 21.43 -6.28
N GLY A 351 8.31 22.06 -7.20
CA GLY A 351 9.44 22.91 -6.85
C GLY A 351 9.03 24.17 -6.06
N SER A 352 7.90 24.78 -6.40
CA SER A 352 7.38 25.97 -5.72
C SER A 352 6.96 25.67 -4.28
N ILE A 353 6.24 24.57 -4.06
CA ILE A 353 5.84 24.10 -2.72
C ILE A 353 7.07 23.76 -1.89
N SER A 354 8.03 23.05 -2.48
CA SER A 354 9.23 22.63 -1.76
C SER A 354 10.09 23.81 -1.32
N ASN A 355 10.27 24.82 -2.18
CA ASN A 355 10.98 26.06 -1.81
C ASN A 355 10.31 26.78 -0.63
N LYS A 356 8.98 26.89 -0.65
CA LYS A 356 8.20 27.57 0.41
C LYS A 356 8.29 26.88 1.77
N LEU A 357 8.46 25.56 1.79
CA LEU A 357 8.51 24.77 3.02
C LEU A 357 9.92 24.61 3.60
N VAL A 358 10.95 24.89 2.79
CA VAL A 358 12.36 24.84 3.20
C VAL A 358 12.89 26.23 3.59
N SER A 359 12.29 27.31 3.08
CA SER A 359 12.50 28.69 3.53
C SER A 359 11.89 28.95 4.90
#